data_AF-A0A1G2ENG0-F1
#
_entry.id   AF-A0A1G2ENG0-F1
#
_cell.length_a   1.000
_cell.length_b   1.000
_cell.length_c   1.000
_cell.angle_alpha   90.00
_cell.angle_beta   90.00
_cell.angle_gamma   90.00
#
_symmetry.space_group_name_H-M   'P 1'
#
loop_
_entity.id
_entity.type
_entity.pdbx_description
1 polymer ?
#
loop_
_entity_poly.entity_id
_entity_poly.type
_entity_poly.pdbx_seq_one_letter_code
_entity_poly.pdbx_strand_id
1 'polypeptide(L)' 'MNKKKMSKSIKVYIRREKARIRKTVLSLKKQKELINELYKKCEPRREISIKNNRGGNSI' A
#
# COMPACT_ATOMS: atom_id res chain seq x y z
N MET A 1 -13.91 -1.66 14.63
CA MET A 1 -13.47 -0.59 13.70
C MET A 1 -14.32 -0.62 12.44
N ASN A 2 -15.21 0.35 12.26
CA ASN A 2 -15.94 0.54 11.00
C ASN A 2 -14.94 0.82 9.87
N LYS A 3 -14.50 -0.23 9.16
CA LYS A 3 -13.63 -0.12 7.99
C LYS A 3 -14.41 0.66 6.95
N LYS A 4 -14.15 1.97 6.82
CA LYS A 4 -14.68 2.80 5.72
C LYS A 4 -14.47 2.02 4.43
N LYS A 5 -15.55 1.49 3.86
CA LYS A 5 -15.47 0.61 2.70
C LYS A 5 -14.96 1.46 1.54
N MET A 6 -13.74 1.15 1.07
CA MET A 6 -13.18 1.76 -0.14
C MET A 6 -14.18 1.64 -1.30
N SER A 7 -14.30 2.69 -2.11
CA SER A 7 -15.26 2.75 -3.21
C SER A 7 -15.01 1.63 -4.23
N LYS A 8 -16.06 1.26 -4.98
CA LYS A 8 -15.99 0.18 -5.97
C LYS A 8 -14.98 0.49 -7.08
N SER A 9 -14.93 1.74 -7.54
CA SER A 9 -14.00 2.20 -8.57
C SER A 9 -12.54 2.03 -8.15
N ILE A 10 -12.19 2.46 -6.94
CA ILE A 10 -10.82 2.31 -6.41
C ILE A 10 -10.44 0.84 -6.24
N LYS A 11 -11.37 -0.02 -5.77
CA LYS A 11 -11.14 -1.47 -5.70
C LYS A 11 -10.85 -2.10 -7.06
N VAL A 12 -11.56 -1.66 -8.11
CA VAL A 12 -11.34 -2.14 -9.49
C VAL A 12 -9.98 -1.67 -9.99
N TYR A 13 -9.64 -0.40 -9.79
CA TYR A 13 -8.34 0.16 -10.13
C TYR A 13 -7.19 -0.62 -9.49
N ILE A 14 -7.23 -0.82 -8.17
CA ILE A 14 -6.19 -1.56 -7.44
C ILE A 14 -6.06 -3.00 -7.96
N ARG A 15 -7.17 -3.68 -8.29
CA ARG A 15 -7.13 -5.04 -8.85
C ARG A 15 -6.41 -5.08 -10.20
N ARG A 16 -6.69 -4.11 -11.09
CA ARG A 16 -6.03 -4.02 -12.41
C ARG A 16 -4.54 -3.75 -12.27
N GLU A 17 -4.16 -2.80 -11.42
CA GLU A 17 -2.75 -2.45 -11.22
C GLU A 17 -1.96 -3.58 -10.55
N LYS A 18 -2.54 -4.30 -9.57
CA LYS A 18 -1.90 -5.49 -9.00
C LYS A 18 -1.64 -6.57 -10.05
N ALA A 19 -2.60 -6.80 -10.95
CA ALA A 19 -2.42 -7.76 -12.03
C ALA A 19 -1.32 -7.31 -13.00
N ARG A 20 -1.25 -6.01 -13.31
CA ARG A 20 -0.17 -5.43 -14.12
C ARG A 20 1.20 -5.65 -13.47
N ILE A 21 1.35 -5.29 -12.19
CA ILE A 21 2.61 -5.44 -11.44
C ILE A 21 3.09 -6.90 -11.44
N ARG A 22 2.19 -7.86 -11.24
CA ARG A 22 2.54 -9.30 -11.25
C ARG A 22 3.00 -9.78 -12.63
N LYS A 23 2.51 -9.17 -13.72
CA LYS A 23 2.92 -9.50 -15.09
C LYS A 23 4.23 -8.83 -15.49
N THR A 24 4.48 -7.61 -15.01
CA THR A 24 5.62 -6.79 -15.47
C THR A 24 6.86 -6.90 -14.59
N VAL A 25 6.73 -7.33 -13.33
CA VAL A 25 7.83 -7.36 -12.37
C VAL A 25 8.09 -8.79 -11.92
N LEU A 26 9.25 -9.34 -12.26
CA LEU A 26 9.60 -10.72 -11.89
C LEU A 26 9.90 -10.88 -10.39
N SER A 27 10.52 -9.87 -9.77
CA SER A 27 10.91 -9.92 -8.35
C SER A 27 9.72 -9.79 -7.40
N LEU A 28 9.50 -10.82 -6.57
CA LEU A 28 8.46 -10.83 -5.55
C LEU A 28 8.60 -9.69 -4.53
N LYS A 29 9.84 -9.31 -4.18
CA LYS A 29 10.10 -8.19 -3.27
C LYS A 29 9.61 -6.88 -3.90
N LYS A 30 9.96 -6.65 -5.16
CA LYS A 30 9.57 -5.43 -5.86
C LYS A 30 8.06 -5.37 -6.14
N GLN A 31 7.44 -6.50 -6.44
CA GLN A 31 5.98 -6.59 -6.51
C GLN A 31 5.32 -6.14 -5.20
N LYS A 32 5.80 -6.61 -4.04
CA LYS A 32 5.27 -6.21 -2.72
C LYS A 32 5.41 -4.71 -2.46
N GLU A 33 6.58 -4.13 -2.76
CA GLU A 33 6.83 -2.69 -2.62
C GLU A 33 5.83 -1.85 -3.43
N LEU A 34 5.68 -2.14 -4.72
CA LEU A 34 4.80 -1.41 -5.62
C LEU A 34 3.32 -1.56 -5.24
N ILE A 35 2.91 -2.75 -4.80
CA ILE A 35 1.55 -2.98 -4.32
C ILE A 35 1.28 -2.18 -3.05
N ASN A 36 2.24 -2.08 -2.13
CA ASN A 36 2.09 -1.26 -0.92
C ASN A 36 2.00 0.24 -1.27
N GLU A 37 2.81 0.73 -2.20
CA GLU A 37 2.71 2.11 -2.69
C GLU A 37 1.35 2.39 -3.35
N LEU A 38 0.84 1.44 -4.14
CA LEU A 38 -0.48 1.53 -4.76
C LEU A 38 -1.60 1.69 -3.72
N TYR A 39 -1.55 0.91 -2.63
CA TYR A 39 -2.50 1.08 -1.52
C TYR A 39 -2.35 2.44 -0.85
N LYS A 40 -1.11 2.90 -0.57
CA LYS A 40 -0.86 4.22 0.04
C LYS A 40 -1.42 5.38 -0.80
N LYS A 41 -1.27 5.31 -2.14
CA LYS A 41 -1.82 6.30 -3.08
C LYS A 41 -3.35 6.32 -3.08
N CYS A 42 -3.97 5.18 -2.81
CA CYS A 42 -5.42 5.03 -2.80
C CYS A 42 -6.05 5.22 -1.42
N GLU A 43 -5.25 5.26 -0.35
CA GLU A 43 -5.75 5.66 0.96
C GLU A 43 -6.11 7.15 0.90
N PRO A 44 -7.32 7.54 1.36
CA PRO A 44 -7.63 8.95 1.53
C PRO A 44 -6.58 9.52 2.47
N ARG A 45 -5.88 10.57 2.02
CA ARG A 45 -4.76 11.24 2.68
C ARG A 45 -5.04 11.35 4.18
N ARG A 46 -4.59 10.35 4.97
CA ARG A 46 -4.50 10.50 6.41
C ARG A 46 -3.29 11.40 6.58
N GLU A 47 -3.50 12.60 7.10
CA GLU A 47 -2.43 13.47 7.51
C GLU A 47 -1.39 12.63 8.26
N ILE A 48 -0.17 12.67 7.74
CA ILE A 48 0.94 11.86 8.22
C ILE A 48 1.26 12.38 9.62
N SER A 49 0.76 11.72 10.67
CA SER A 49 1.37 11.87 11.99
C SER A 49 2.73 11.19 11.92
N ILE A 50 3.77 11.97 11.66
CA ILE A 50 5.17 11.54 11.74
C ILE A 50 5.43 11.17 13.21
N LYS A 51 5.20 9.90 13.58
CA LYS A 51 5.76 9.35 14.83
C LYS A 51 7.14 8.79 14.49
N ASN A 52 8.15 9.63 14.70
CA ASN A 52 9.55 9.24 14.76
C ASN A 52 9.73 8.26 15.93
N ASN A 53 9.73 6.95 15.69
CA ASN A 53 10.24 6.00 16.67
C ASN A 53 11.72 5.77 16.39
N ARG A 54 12.55 6.65 16.99
CA ARG A 54 13.95 6.37 17.30
C ARG A 54 14.01 5.49 18.55
N GLY A 55 14.91 4.51 18.56
CA GLY A 55 15.26 3.68 19.72
C GLY A 55 14.47 2.37 19.78
N GLY A 56 15.06 1.21 19.99
CA GLY A 56 16.44 0.80 20.23
C GLY A 56 16.36 -0.71 20.47
N ASN A 57 17.23 -1.50 19.87
CA ASN A 57 17.39 -2.89 20.29
C ASN A 57 18.67 -2.97 21.11
N SER A 58 18.47 -3.02 22.42
CA SER A 58 19.37 -3.64 23.38
C SER A 58 19.48 -5.13 23.06
N ILE A 59 20.72 -5.63 22.90
CA ILE A 59 21.19 -6.91 23.45
C ILE A 59 22.63 -6.67 23.91
#